data_AF-A0A8H6BZU0-F1
#
_entry.id   AF-A0A8H6BZU0-F1
#
_cell.length_a   1.000
_cell.length_b   1.000
_cell.length_c   1.000
_cell.angle_alpha   90.00
_cell.angle_beta   90.00
_cell.angle_gamma   90.00
#
_symmetry.space_group_name_H-M   'P 1'
#
loop_
_entity.id
_entity.type
_entity.pdbx_description
1 polymer ?
#
loop_
_entity_poly.entity_id
_entity_poly.type
_entity_poly.pdbx_seq_one_letter_code
_entity_poly.pdbx_strand_id
1 'polypeptide(L)'
;MTSNKYSQLEETKIIFNSLLSLLPEEFITENVSKIKFENYSNNLIVPCPLKQTETISALKGLEALVALKLTQERFGSNDGTCKIDLEHALLFLFSTYCSSVDGFFKTDKKEVLKYLKPTDLNQAQSDPYRRMSANLYRTKEKDRFYHIHGSLDATTCLEMIGLPAFVPGLEDYDKIVDIYQEKLDQFTVDELEELNTKNKQAGVEALKPDVFLQTKHGATISKVPPFEVETLETSTPKIEFAATLSSRKILDGVKVLELCRIIAGPTIGKILAEYGATVIKVTSDDTLPDVPFFQVDANMGKHTTNLNLKDPNDRLEFEKLLKDADVVIDGYRKGAIEKLGYGPTKLTQLGIERGKGYIYGAENCFGFVGEWSGRPGWQQIADCASGVAWVQGLSMGKNEPMVPLSQ
;
A
#
# COMPACT_ATOMS: atom_id res chain seq x y z
N MET A 1 1.69 22.35 37.10
CA MET A 1 0.98 21.96 35.87
C MET A 1 1.10 20.45 35.76
N THR A 2 0.03 19.71 36.03
CA THR A 2 -0.01 18.27 35.77
C THR A 2 0.08 18.09 34.26
N SER A 3 1.26 17.74 33.75
CA SER A 3 1.37 17.26 32.36
C SER A 3 0.43 16.07 32.26
N ASN A 4 -0.61 16.17 31.42
CA ASN A 4 -1.41 14.99 31.11
C ASN A 4 -0.45 13.95 30.56
N LYS A 5 -0.32 12.82 31.28
CA LYS A 5 0.50 11.70 30.83
C LYS A 5 -0.11 11.19 29.54
N TYR A 6 0.72 11.01 28.51
CA TYR A 6 0.29 10.46 27.23
C TYR A 6 -0.48 9.14 27.42
N SER A 7 -1.58 8.97 26.69
CA SER A 7 -2.39 7.75 26.67
C SER A 7 -2.70 7.39 25.24
N GLN A 8 -2.22 6.21 24.81
CA GLN A 8 -2.48 5.68 23.48
C GLN A 8 -3.98 5.50 23.23
N LEU A 9 -4.73 5.10 24.26
CA LEU A 9 -6.16 4.89 24.15
C LEU A 9 -6.92 6.20 23.89
N GLU A 10 -6.60 7.26 24.62
CA GLU A 10 -7.24 8.56 24.42
C GLU A 10 -6.82 9.18 23.09
N GLU A 11 -5.55 9.03 22.70
CA GLU A 11 -5.06 9.50 21.41
C GLU A 11 -5.72 8.74 20.24
N THR A 12 -5.90 7.42 20.33
CA THR A 12 -6.67 6.63 19.35
C THR A 12 -8.08 7.18 19.19
N LYS A 13 -8.77 7.51 20.28
CA LYS A 13 -10.13 8.08 20.21
C LYS A 13 -10.14 9.45 19.54
N ILE A 14 -9.15 10.30 19.82
CA ILE A 14 -9.00 11.61 19.16
C ILE A 14 -8.82 11.42 17.65
N ILE A 15 -7.89 10.55 17.24
CA ILE A 15 -7.65 10.25 15.83
C ILE A 15 -8.91 9.66 15.18
N PHE A 16 -9.53 8.66 15.80
CA PHE A 16 -10.76 8.04 15.31
C PHE A 16 -11.88 9.07 15.08
N ASN A 17 -12.13 9.94 16.06
CA ASN A 17 -13.13 11.01 15.93
C ASN A 17 -12.81 11.98 14.78
N SER A 18 -11.53 12.30 14.57
CA SER A 18 -11.10 13.18 13.47
C SER A 18 -11.30 12.56 12.09
N LEU A 19 -11.34 11.23 12.01
CA LEU A 19 -11.49 10.48 10.77
C LEU A 19 -12.95 10.15 10.44
N LEU A 20 -13.89 10.29 11.40
CA LEU A 20 -15.30 9.94 11.19
C LEU A 20 -15.91 10.65 9.97
N SER A 21 -15.52 11.90 9.69
CA SER A 21 -16.00 12.67 8.54
C SER A 21 -15.62 12.08 7.18
N LEU A 22 -14.74 11.07 7.14
CA LEU A 22 -14.42 10.34 5.91
C LEU A 22 -15.53 9.37 5.49
N LEU A 23 -16.44 9.00 6.41
CA LEU A 23 -17.58 8.13 6.09
C LEU A 23 -18.88 8.93 5.98
N PRO A 24 -19.84 8.47 5.17
CA PRO A 24 -21.20 9.03 5.19
C PRO A 24 -21.84 8.90 6.57
N GLU A 25 -22.66 9.87 6.96
CA GLU A 25 -23.26 9.97 8.29
C GLU A 25 -24.04 8.70 8.71
N GLU A 26 -24.70 8.04 7.76
CA GLU A 26 -25.46 6.80 7.97
C GLU A 26 -24.60 5.60 8.43
N PHE A 27 -23.28 5.64 8.23
CA PHE A 27 -22.35 4.62 8.74
C PHE A 27 -22.03 4.85 10.23
N ILE A 28 -22.25 6.07 10.73
CA ILE A 28 -21.72 6.55 12.01
C ILE A 28 -22.82 6.62 13.07
N THR A 29 -23.93 7.31 12.80
CA THR A 29 -24.91 7.79 13.80
C THR A 29 -25.39 6.70 14.77
N GLU A 30 -25.64 5.49 14.28
CA GLU A 30 -26.12 4.37 15.11
C GLU A 30 -25.02 3.39 15.55
N ASN A 31 -23.83 3.47 14.96
CA ASN A 31 -22.79 2.45 15.11
C ASN A 31 -21.54 2.94 15.87
N VAL A 32 -21.28 4.25 15.95
CA VAL A 32 -20.07 4.78 16.59
C VAL A 32 -19.96 4.39 18.07
N SER A 33 -21.08 4.33 18.78
CA SER A 33 -21.13 3.91 20.18
C SER A 33 -20.79 2.42 20.38
N LYS A 34 -20.87 1.61 19.31
CA LYS A 34 -20.56 0.17 19.30
C LYS A 34 -19.07 -0.12 19.13
N ILE A 35 -18.25 0.88 18.78
CA ILE A 35 -16.79 0.75 18.68
C ILE A 35 -16.16 0.96 20.05
N LYS A 36 -15.41 -0.03 20.51
CA LYS A 36 -14.70 -0.03 21.80
C LYS A 36 -13.22 -0.27 21.58
N PHE A 37 -12.39 0.71 21.92
CA PHE A 37 -10.94 0.54 21.95
C PHE A 37 -10.51 -0.01 23.30
N GLU A 38 -9.58 -0.95 23.30
CA GLU A 38 -8.95 -1.50 24.49
C GLU A 38 -7.44 -1.61 24.29
N ASN A 39 -6.70 -1.53 25.40
CA ASN A 39 -5.25 -1.57 25.37
C ASN A 39 -4.77 -2.25 26.64
N TYR A 40 -3.87 -3.22 26.51
CA TYR A 40 -3.33 -3.96 27.63
C TYR A 40 -2.27 -3.16 28.40
N SER A 41 -1.52 -2.30 27.70
CA SER A 41 -0.40 -1.55 28.25
C SER A 41 -0.35 -0.11 27.74
N ASN A 42 0.02 0.84 28.61
CA ASN A 42 0.32 2.22 28.17
C ASN A 42 1.78 2.40 27.73
N ASN A 43 2.55 1.32 27.61
CA ASN A 43 3.94 1.39 27.16
C ASN A 43 3.97 1.51 25.63
N LEU A 44 4.81 2.41 25.12
CA LEU A 44 5.07 2.50 23.69
C LEU A 44 5.76 1.22 23.21
N ILE A 45 5.08 0.46 22.36
CA ILE A 45 5.58 -0.80 21.78
C ILE A 45 6.48 -0.51 20.57
N VAL A 46 6.01 0.36 19.67
CA VAL A 46 6.79 0.81 18.51
C VAL A 46 7.21 2.26 18.75
N PRO A 47 8.51 2.56 18.90
CA PRO A 47 9.02 3.91 19.12
C PRO A 47 9.00 4.71 17.82
N CYS A 48 7.81 5.01 17.31
CA CYS A 48 7.61 5.86 16.14
C CYS A 48 6.87 7.14 16.56
N PRO A 49 7.38 8.34 16.20
CA PRO A 49 6.76 9.63 16.57
C PRO A 49 5.43 9.90 15.83
N LEU A 50 5.01 9.00 14.94
CA LEU A 50 3.87 9.16 14.05
C LEU A 50 2.59 8.47 14.54
N LYS A 51 2.53 8.10 15.83
CA LYS A 51 1.34 7.51 16.47
C LYS A 51 0.78 6.32 15.69
N GLN A 52 1.67 5.42 15.24
CA GLN A 52 1.31 4.34 14.32
C GLN A 52 0.27 3.39 14.94
N THR A 53 0.47 2.98 16.20
CA THR A 53 -0.48 2.11 16.93
C THR A 53 -1.85 2.74 17.03
N GLU A 54 -1.90 4.03 17.36
CA GLU A 54 -3.13 4.77 17.55
C GLU A 54 -3.86 4.97 16.23
N THR A 55 -3.10 5.31 15.18
CA THR A 55 -3.62 5.52 13.82
C THR A 55 -4.17 4.23 13.23
N ILE A 56 -3.45 3.11 13.30
CA ILE A 56 -3.96 1.84 12.75
C ILE A 56 -5.19 1.34 13.51
N SER A 57 -5.23 1.54 14.84
CA SER A 57 -6.39 1.20 15.66
C SER A 57 -7.60 2.05 15.28
N ALA A 58 -7.41 3.36 15.10
CA ALA A 58 -8.47 4.25 14.64
C ALA A 58 -8.98 3.85 13.24
N LEU A 59 -8.10 3.50 12.30
CA LEU A 59 -8.46 2.98 10.97
C LEU A 59 -9.27 1.68 11.05
N LYS A 60 -8.90 0.75 11.94
CA LYS A 60 -9.72 -0.45 12.22
C LYS A 60 -11.08 -0.10 12.81
N GLY A 61 -11.20 1.04 13.52
CA GLY A 61 -12.46 1.60 13.97
C GLY A 61 -13.37 2.00 12.82
N LEU A 62 -12.82 2.69 11.80
CA LEU A 62 -13.57 3.05 10.60
C LEU A 62 -13.98 1.83 9.79
N GLU A 63 -13.07 0.87 9.63
CA GLU A 63 -13.35 -0.41 8.98
C GLU A 63 -14.52 -1.14 9.67
N ALA A 64 -14.50 -1.17 11.01
CA ALA A 64 -15.58 -1.77 11.81
C ALA A 64 -16.93 -1.05 11.60
N LEU A 65 -16.97 0.28 11.47
CA LEU A 65 -18.21 1.00 11.14
C LEU A 65 -18.78 0.58 9.79
N VAL A 66 -17.92 0.44 8.78
CA VAL A 66 -18.31 -0.06 7.46
C VAL A 66 -18.85 -1.49 7.55
N ALA A 67 -18.15 -2.38 8.27
CA ALA A 67 -18.60 -3.74 8.48
C ALA A 67 -19.95 -3.83 9.20
N LEU A 68 -20.18 -2.99 10.22
CA LEU A 68 -21.44 -2.92 10.96
C LEU A 68 -22.59 -2.45 10.06
N LYS A 69 -22.36 -1.44 9.21
CA LYS A 69 -23.36 -0.96 8.25
C LYS A 69 -23.70 -2.04 7.22
N LEU A 70 -22.69 -2.69 6.62
CA LEU A 70 -22.91 -3.79 5.68
C LEU A 70 -23.65 -4.98 6.31
N THR A 71 -23.37 -5.28 7.58
CA THR A 71 -24.09 -6.31 8.34
C THR A 71 -25.58 -5.98 8.43
N GLN A 72 -25.93 -4.73 8.77
CA GLN A 72 -27.31 -4.28 8.86
C GLN A 72 -28.02 -4.34 7.51
N GLU A 73 -27.39 -3.85 6.44
CA GLU A 73 -27.96 -3.90 5.08
C GLU A 73 -28.18 -5.34 4.61
N ARG A 74 -27.22 -6.23 4.91
CA ARG A 74 -27.26 -7.60 4.41
C ARG A 74 -28.17 -8.54 5.21
N PHE A 75 -28.21 -8.38 6.54
CA PHE A 75 -28.88 -9.33 7.43
C PHE A 75 -30.07 -8.72 8.18
N GLY A 76 -30.38 -7.44 7.96
CA GLY A 76 -31.54 -6.75 8.51
C GLY A 76 -31.45 -6.42 10.01
N SER A 77 -30.38 -6.82 10.70
CA SER A 77 -30.15 -6.50 12.11
C SER A 77 -28.65 -6.47 12.42
N ASN A 78 -28.29 -5.68 13.43
CA ASN A 78 -26.91 -5.63 13.94
C ASN A 78 -26.90 -5.22 15.41
N ASP A 79 -26.88 -6.21 16.29
CA ASP A 79 -26.73 -6.09 17.75
C ASP A 79 -25.26 -6.23 18.21
N GLY A 80 -24.32 -6.35 17.26
CA GLY A 80 -22.91 -6.57 17.54
C GLY A 80 -22.18 -5.33 18.06
N THR A 81 -21.15 -5.54 18.87
CA THR A 81 -20.16 -4.52 19.24
C THR A 81 -18.79 -4.90 18.71
N CYS A 82 -17.99 -3.93 18.28
CA CYS A 82 -16.63 -4.17 17.78
C CYS A 82 -15.62 -3.73 18.84
N LYS A 83 -14.81 -4.69 19.31
CA LYS A 83 -13.67 -4.41 20.19
C LYS A 83 -12.40 -4.37 19.36
N ILE A 84 -11.60 -3.33 19.56
CA ILE A 84 -10.34 -3.11 18.86
C ILE A 84 -9.26 -3.02 19.91
N ASP A 85 -8.48 -4.09 20.00
CA ASP A 85 -7.27 -4.14 20.80
C ASP A 85 -6.12 -3.44 20.05
N LEU A 86 -5.50 -2.46 20.69
CA LEU A 86 -4.46 -1.62 20.08
C LEU A 86 -3.21 -2.43 19.70
N GLU A 87 -2.81 -3.41 20.52
CA GLU A 87 -1.62 -4.24 20.27
C GLU A 87 -1.87 -5.22 19.11
N HIS A 88 -3.08 -5.78 19.04
CA HIS A 88 -3.50 -6.63 17.93
C HIS A 88 -3.63 -5.83 16.62
N ALA A 89 -4.21 -4.63 16.66
CA ALA A 89 -4.27 -3.75 15.49
C ALA A 89 -2.86 -3.39 14.99
N LEU A 90 -1.89 -3.23 15.89
CA LEU A 90 -0.49 -2.99 15.52
C LEU A 90 0.13 -4.17 14.77
N LEU A 91 -0.22 -5.42 15.10
CA LEU A 91 0.28 -6.60 14.38
C LEU A 91 -0.08 -6.59 12.89
N PHE A 92 -1.13 -5.86 12.49
CA PHE A 92 -1.45 -5.67 11.07
C PHE A 92 -0.31 -5.00 10.30
N LEU A 93 0.39 -4.03 10.90
CA LEU A 93 1.55 -3.38 10.27
C LEU A 93 2.75 -4.33 10.11
N PHE A 94 2.75 -5.43 10.87
CA PHE A 94 3.77 -6.46 10.85
C PHE A 94 3.26 -7.79 10.27
N SER A 95 2.09 -7.82 9.63
CA SER A 95 1.42 -9.06 9.22
C SER A 95 2.33 -9.95 8.36
N THR A 96 3.13 -9.35 7.48
CA THR A 96 4.11 -10.08 6.67
C THR A 96 5.15 -10.87 7.49
N TYR A 97 5.51 -10.41 8.69
CA TYR A 97 6.41 -11.13 9.59
C TYR A 97 5.69 -12.17 10.45
N CYS A 98 4.39 -12.01 10.66
CA CYS A 98 3.55 -12.92 11.43
C CYS A 98 2.94 -14.04 10.57
N SER A 99 2.84 -13.84 9.26
CA SER A 99 2.25 -14.79 8.32
C SER A 99 3.20 -15.96 8.03
N SER A 100 2.62 -17.16 7.97
CA SER A 100 3.34 -18.41 7.73
C SER A 100 2.66 -19.25 6.65
N VAL A 101 3.43 -20.09 5.96
CA VAL A 101 2.92 -21.15 5.09
C VAL A 101 3.41 -22.48 5.62
N ASP A 102 2.47 -23.39 5.91
CA ASP A 102 2.77 -24.71 6.50
C ASP A 102 3.63 -24.63 7.79
N GLY A 103 3.40 -23.59 8.60
CA GLY A 103 4.16 -23.32 9.84
C GLY A 103 5.53 -22.65 9.63
N PHE A 104 5.96 -22.42 8.39
CA PHE A 104 7.22 -21.74 8.08
C PHE A 104 7.02 -20.23 7.96
N PHE A 105 7.88 -19.46 8.63
CA PHE A 105 7.83 -17.99 8.65
C PHE A 105 8.84 -17.40 7.68
N LYS A 106 8.80 -16.07 7.50
CA LYS A 106 9.73 -15.32 6.64
C LYS A 106 11.21 -15.69 6.86
N THR A 107 11.59 -16.01 8.11
CA THR A 107 12.95 -16.42 8.48
C THR A 107 13.37 -17.77 7.88
N ASP A 108 12.43 -18.65 7.60
CA ASP A 108 12.64 -19.98 7.02
C ASP A 108 12.69 -19.92 5.48
N LYS A 109 13.49 -18.99 4.94
CA LYS A 109 13.49 -18.60 3.52
C LYS A 109 13.49 -19.79 2.55
N LYS A 110 14.30 -20.83 2.81
CA LYS A 110 14.41 -22.00 1.93
C LYS A 110 13.13 -22.84 1.89
N GLU A 111 12.42 -22.94 3.01
CA GLU A 111 11.19 -23.73 3.11
C GLU A 111 10.01 -22.96 2.52
N VAL A 112 9.86 -21.68 2.86
CA VAL A 112 8.82 -20.80 2.32
C VAL A 112 8.88 -20.72 0.79
N LEU A 113 10.08 -20.60 0.21
CA LEU A 113 10.24 -20.49 -1.25
C LEU A 113 9.75 -21.72 -2.02
N LYS A 114 9.56 -22.89 -1.39
CA LYS A 114 8.99 -24.08 -2.05
C LYS A 114 7.51 -23.91 -2.40
N TYR A 115 6.82 -23.01 -1.70
CA TYR A 115 5.38 -22.73 -1.89
C TYR A 115 5.15 -21.53 -2.83
N LEU A 116 6.20 -20.84 -3.24
CA LEU A 116 6.11 -19.57 -3.95
C LEU A 116 6.72 -19.67 -5.35
N LYS A 117 6.08 -19.02 -6.31
CA LYS A 117 6.69 -18.82 -7.63
C LYS A 117 7.88 -17.85 -7.53
N PRO A 118 8.95 -18.07 -8.33
CA PRO A 118 10.09 -17.17 -8.37
C PRO A 118 9.72 -15.88 -9.10
N THR A 119 9.23 -14.89 -8.37
CA THR A 119 8.72 -13.62 -8.92
C THR A 119 9.74 -12.46 -8.87
N ASP A 120 10.93 -12.66 -8.29
CA ASP A 120 12.04 -11.69 -8.35
C ASP A 120 12.79 -11.78 -9.69
N LEU A 121 12.09 -11.54 -10.79
CA LEU A 121 12.59 -11.79 -12.16
C LEU A 121 13.85 -10.99 -12.50
N ASN A 122 13.96 -9.78 -11.95
CA ASN A 122 15.11 -8.90 -12.18
C ASN A 122 16.16 -8.98 -11.07
N GLN A 123 16.05 -9.97 -10.16
CA GLN A 123 17.00 -10.20 -9.09
C GLN A 123 17.22 -8.95 -8.23
N ALA A 124 16.18 -8.16 -7.97
CA ALA A 124 16.31 -6.95 -7.16
C ALA A 124 16.54 -7.29 -5.68
N GLN A 125 16.15 -8.49 -5.24
CA GLN A 125 16.28 -9.00 -3.88
C GLN A 125 17.34 -10.10 -3.74
N SER A 126 18.19 -10.30 -4.77
CA SER A 126 19.16 -11.41 -4.81
C SER A 126 20.22 -11.32 -3.73
N ASP A 127 20.72 -10.13 -3.45
CA ASP A 127 21.86 -9.88 -2.57
C ASP A 127 21.76 -8.52 -1.85
N PRO A 128 22.54 -8.32 -0.77
CA PRO A 128 22.52 -7.06 -0.01
C PRO A 128 22.90 -5.84 -0.86
N TYR A 129 23.87 -5.97 -1.78
CA TYR A 129 24.33 -4.86 -2.61
C TYR A 129 23.20 -4.32 -3.48
N ARG A 130 22.43 -5.20 -4.14
CA ARG A 130 21.29 -4.80 -4.99
C ARG A 130 20.11 -4.28 -4.19
N ARG A 131 19.86 -4.84 -3.00
CA ARG A 131 18.81 -4.35 -2.09
C ARG A 131 19.06 -2.91 -1.64
N MET A 132 20.33 -2.52 -1.50
CA MET A 132 20.72 -1.15 -1.10
C MET A 132 20.48 -0.08 -2.19
N SER A 133 20.03 -0.48 -3.39
CA SER A 133 19.54 0.45 -4.42
C SER A 133 18.18 1.08 -4.08
N ALA A 134 17.54 0.65 -2.99
CA ALA A 134 16.34 1.25 -2.42
C ALA A 134 16.62 1.76 -1.00
N ASN A 135 17.39 2.83 -0.90
CA ASN A 135 17.81 3.41 0.38
C ASN A 135 18.04 4.93 0.26
N LEU A 136 18.19 5.58 1.42
CA LEU A 136 18.40 7.00 1.60
C LEU A 136 19.89 7.31 1.83
N TYR A 137 20.42 8.26 1.05
CA TYR A 137 21.83 8.65 1.11
C TYR A 137 21.99 10.17 1.17
N ARG A 138 23.09 10.64 1.74
CA ARG A 138 23.48 12.05 1.65
C ARG A 138 23.94 12.37 0.24
N THR A 139 23.63 13.56 -0.26
CA THR A 139 24.09 14.03 -1.58
C THR A 139 25.38 14.85 -1.48
N LYS A 140 25.86 15.39 -2.60
CA LYS A 140 26.94 16.38 -2.67
C LYS A 140 26.70 17.59 -1.76
N GLU A 141 25.43 17.97 -1.59
CA GLU A 141 25.00 19.02 -0.70
C GLU A 141 24.78 18.39 0.69
N LYS A 142 25.72 18.62 1.62
CA LYS A 142 25.85 17.79 2.83
C LYS A 142 24.63 17.76 3.77
N ASP A 143 23.73 18.73 3.65
CA ASP A 143 22.48 18.80 4.43
C ASP A 143 21.24 18.29 3.67
N ARG A 144 21.42 17.77 2.45
CA ARG A 144 20.37 17.22 1.60
C ARG A 144 20.56 15.72 1.41
N PHE A 145 19.43 15.02 1.40
CA PHE A 145 19.40 13.57 1.35
C PHE A 145 18.45 13.13 0.24
N TYR A 146 18.81 12.06 -0.45
CA TYR A 146 18.08 11.57 -1.59
C TYR A 146 17.83 10.07 -1.46
N HIS A 147 16.57 9.68 -1.59
CA HIS A 147 16.19 8.28 -1.63
C HIS A 147 16.22 7.82 -3.09
N ILE A 148 17.24 7.05 -3.46
CA ILE A 148 17.21 6.32 -4.74
C ILE A 148 16.37 5.05 -4.57
N HIS A 149 15.67 4.61 -5.61
CA HIS A 149 14.81 3.43 -5.47
C HIS A 149 14.79 2.55 -6.72
N GLY A 150 15.55 1.45 -6.66
CA GLY A 150 15.63 0.40 -7.67
C GLY A 150 14.31 -0.32 -7.98
N SER A 151 13.24 -0.04 -7.24
CA SER A 151 11.91 -0.61 -7.50
C SER A 151 11.98 -2.14 -7.48
N LEU A 152 11.65 -2.81 -8.58
CA LEU A 152 11.83 -4.26 -8.75
C LEU A 152 12.85 -4.54 -9.86
N ASP A 153 13.77 -3.62 -10.09
CA ASP A 153 14.89 -3.71 -11.03
C ASP A 153 16.05 -2.81 -10.56
N ALA A 154 16.92 -3.37 -9.71
CA ALA A 154 18.08 -2.65 -9.18
C ALA A 154 19.08 -2.25 -10.29
N THR A 155 19.11 -2.96 -11.42
CA THR A 155 20.09 -2.72 -12.49
C THR A 155 19.94 -1.32 -13.06
N THR A 156 18.72 -0.93 -13.44
CA THR A 156 18.49 0.40 -14.03
C THR A 156 18.89 1.53 -13.07
N CYS A 157 18.60 1.39 -11.76
CA CYS A 157 18.96 2.38 -10.76
C CYS A 157 20.48 2.46 -10.53
N LEU A 158 21.17 1.32 -10.46
CA LEU A 158 22.63 1.24 -10.28
C LEU A 158 23.37 1.86 -11.48
N GLU A 159 23.00 1.47 -12.69
CA GLU A 159 23.62 1.99 -13.91
C GLU A 159 23.34 3.49 -14.10
N MET A 160 22.13 3.95 -13.73
CA MET A 160 21.76 5.37 -13.74
C MET A 160 22.74 6.24 -12.93
N ILE A 161 23.14 5.77 -11.75
CA ILE A 161 24.11 6.47 -10.91
C ILE A 161 25.56 6.07 -11.21
N GLY A 162 25.81 5.24 -12.22
CA GLY A 162 27.16 4.83 -12.64
C GLY A 162 27.82 3.78 -11.74
N LEU A 163 27.04 2.98 -11.02
CA LEU A 163 27.50 1.79 -10.30
C LEU A 163 27.27 0.52 -11.13
N PRO A 164 28.09 -0.53 -10.96
CA PRO A 164 27.88 -1.80 -11.64
C PRO A 164 26.57 -2.46 -11.17
N ALA A 165 25.87 -3.14 -12.09
CA ALA A 165 24.64 -3.85 -11.76
C ALA A 165 24.84 -4.98 -10.73
N PHE A 166 26.01 -5.60 -10.71
CA PHE A 166 26.36 -6.70 -9.82
C PHE A 166 27.79 -6.58 -9.33
N VAL A 167 28.03 -6.92 -8.05
CA VAL A 167 29.36 -7.08 -7.46
C VAL A 167 29.41 -8.44 -6.76
N PRO A 168 29.80 -9.52 -7.47
CA PRO A 168 29.75 -10.88 -6.92
C PRO A 168 30.57 -11.04 -5.64
N GLY A 169 29.98 -11.65 -4.62
CA GLY A 169 30.64 -11.94 -3.33
C GLY A 169 30.73 -10.77 -2.37
N LEU A 170 30.16 -9.60 -2.70
CA LEU A 170 30.08 -8.47 -1.77
C LEU A 170 28.88 -8.63 -0.83
N GLU A 171 29.15 -9.07 0.39
CA GLU A 171 28.13 -9.27 1.45
C GLU A 171 28.31 -8.32 2.65
N ASP A 172 29.44 -7.62 2.72
CA ASP A 172 29.80 -6.71 3.80
C ASP A 172 28.96 -5.43 3.73
N TYR A 173 28.07 -5.26 4.72
CA TYR A 173 27.11 -4.16 4.75
C TYR A 173 27.78 -2.78 4.76
N ASP A 174 28.81 -2.58 5.59
CA ASP A 174 29.46 -1.28 5.73
C ASP A 174 30.17 -0.89 4.42
N LYS A 175 30.86 -1.85 3.77
CA LYS A 175 31.47 -1.61 2.45
C LYS A 175 30.43 -1.29 1.37
N ILE A 176 29.27 -1.94 1.41
CA ILE A 176 28.18 -1.62 0.48
C ILE A 176 27.71 -0.19 0.70
N VAL A 177 27.44 0.20 1.94
CA VAL A 177 27.04 1.57 2.30
C VAL A 177 28.07 2.57 1.79
N ASP A 178 29.36 2.33 2.01
CA ASP A 178 30.44 3.20 1.55
C ASP A 178 30.43 3.38 0.02
N ILE A 179 30.30 2.29 -0.76
CA ILE A 179 30.23 2.35 -2.23
C ILE A 179 29.10 3.26 -2.70
N TYR A 180 27.91 3.09 -2.13
CA TYR A 180 26.77 3.93 -2.49
C TYR A 180 26.99 5.38 -2.04
N GLN A 181 27.41 5.59 -0.79
CA GLN A 181 27.58 6.92 -0.23
C GLN A 181 28.66 7.73 -0.96
N GLU A 182 29.81 7.12 -1.29
CA GLU A 182 30.86 7.74 -2.10
C GLU A 182 30.35 8.14 -3.48
N LYS A 183 29.43 7.36 -4.05
CA LYS A 183 28.85 7.68 -5.35
C LYS A 183 27.82 8.80 -5.26
N LEU A 184 26.92 8.76 -4.28
CA LEU A 184 25.88 9.77 -4.10
C LEU A 184 26.42 11.13 -3.62
N ASP A 185 27.58 11.14 -2.96
CA ASP A 185 28.32 12.37 -2.63
C ASP A 185 28.78 13.17 -3.89
N GLN A 186 28.69 12.59 -5.09
CA GLN A 186 29.07 13.24 -6.35
C GLN A 186 27.92 14.00 -7.02
N PHE A 187 26.66 13.71 -6.64
CA PHE A 187 25.48 14.27 -7.28
C PHE A 187 24.77 15.27 -6.37
N THR A 188 24.28 16.37 -6.95
CA THR A 188 23.27 17.24 -6.34
C THR A 188 21.88 16.58 -6.41
N VAL A 189 20.92 17.09 -5.65
CA VAL A 189 19.53 16.61 -5.75
C VAL A 189 18.96 16.82 -7.15
N ASP A 190 19.23 17.98 -7.76
CA ASP A 190 18.66 18.33 -9.07
C ASP A 190 19.17 17.38 -10.17
N GLU A 191 20.47 17.02 -10.14
CA GLU A 191 21.05 16.01 -11.04
C GLU A 191 20.39 14.63 -10.86
N LEU A 192 20.09 14.24 -9.60
CA LEU A 192 19.40 12.97 -9.32
C LEU A 192 17.93 12.98 -9.77
N GLU A 193 17.22 14.10 -9.61
CA GLU A 193 15.86 14.27 -10.13
C GLU A 193 15.81 14.21 -11.66
N GLU A 194 16.78 14.84 -12.35
CA GLU A 194 16.92 14.76 -13.80
C GLU A 194 17.20 13.32 -14.28
N LEU A 195 18.14 12.64 -13.62
CA LEU A 195 18.45 11.24 -13.90
C LEU A 195 17.24 10.33 -13.69
N ASN A 196 16.51 10.48 -12.59
CA ASN A 196 15.31 9.70 -12.32
C ASN A 196 14.21 9.94 -13.36
N THR A 197 14.00 11.20 -13.73
CA THR A 197 13.02 11.58 -14.76
C THR A 197 13.37 10.94 -16.10
N LYS A 198 14.64 11.04 -16.52
CA LYS A 198 15.13 10.46 -17.78
C LYS A 198 15.00 8.94 -17.82
N ASN A 199 15.32 8.27 -16.70
CA ASN A 199 15.33 6.80 -16.61
C ASN A 199 14.00 6.21 -16.10
N LYS A 200 12.98 7.06 -15.85
CA LYS A 200 11.66 6.68 -15.32
C LYS A 200 11.75 5.88 -14.00
N GLN A 201 12.75 6.20 -13.19
CA GLN A 201 13.03 5.55 -11.92
C GLN A 201 12.30 6.23 -10.77
N ALA A 202 12.08 5.48 -9.70
CA ALA A 202 11.61 6.03 -8.45
C ALA A 202 12.77 6.66 -7.68
N GLY A 203 12.48 7.80 -7.07
CA GLY A 203 13.42 8.50 -6.21
C GLY A 203 12.88 9.88 -5.87
N VAL A 204 13.32 10.40 -4.73
CA VAL A 204 12.91 11.73 -4.25
C VAL A 204 13.91 12.25 -3.23
N GLU A 205 14.01 13.58 -3.12
CA GLU A 205 14.62 14.22 -1.97
C GLU A 205 13.84 13.93 -0.69
N ALA A 206 14.54 13.69 0.42
CA ALA A 206 13.91 13.68 1.73
C ALA A 206 13.64 15.12 2.18
N LEU A 207 12.39 15.57 2.03
CA LEU A 207 11.95 16.92 2.36
C LEU A 207 11.47 17.00 3.80
N LYS A 208 11.58 18.15 4.45
CA LYS A 208 10.90 18.39 5.73
C LYS A 208 9.40 18.63 5.48
N PRO A 209 8.50 18.38 6.46
CA PRO A 209 7.05 18.50 6.24
C PRO A 209 6.60 19.87 5.73
N ASP A 210 7.15 20.96 6.28
CA ASP A 210 6.86 22.33 5.87
C ASP A 210 7.36 22.65 4.45
N VAL A 211 8.51 22.07 4.07
CA VAL A 211 9.07 22.20 2.72
C VAL A 211 8.21 21.44 1.71
N PHE A 212 7.78 20.22 2.04
CA PHE A 212 6.86 19.44 1.20
C PHE A 212 5.59 20.22 0.89
N LEU A 213 4.94 20.80 1.90
CA LEU A 213 3.72 21.59 1.74
C LEU A 213 3.89 22.85 0.89
N GLN A 214 5.12 23.35 0.75
CA GLN A 214 5.46 24.49 -0.12
C GLN A 214 5.74 24.09 -1.57
N THR A 215 5.98 22.80 -1.86
CA THR A 215 6.09 22.31 -3.25
C THR A 215 4.74 22.44 -3.96
N LYS A 216 4.74 22.54 -5.30
CA LYS A 216 3.48 22.61 -6.06
C LYS A 216 2.64 21.34 -5.86
N HIS A 217 3.28 20.17 -5.81
CA HIS A 217 2.58 18.92 -5.54
C HIS A 217 2.01 18.88 -4.11
N GLY A 218 2.82 19.13 -3.08
CA GLY A 218 2.38 19.13 -1.68
C GLY A 218 1.25 20.12 -1.40
N ALA A 219 1.33 21.34 -1.95
CA ALA A 219 0.28 22.35 -1.86
C ALA A 219 -1.04 21.95 -2.57
N THR A 220 -0.96 21.04 -3.55
CA THR A 220 -2.12 20.52 -4.28
C THR A 220 -2.73 19.33 -3.56
N ILE A 221 -1.92 18.30 -3.26
CA ILE A 221 -2.39 17.03 -2.71
C ILE A 221 -2.92 17.18 -1.27
N SER A 222 -2.36 18.11 -0.48
CA SER A 222 -2.84 18.39 0.89
C SER A 222 -4.26 18.98 0.97
N LYS A 223 -4.84 19.40 -0.16
CA LYS A 223 -6.22 19.90 -0.24
C LYS A 223 -7.22 18.81 -0.60
N VAL A 224 -6.74 17.62 -0.96
CA VAL A 224 -7.55 16.47 -1.36
C VAL A 224 -7.73 15.57 -0.13
N PRO A 225 -8.92 14.99 0.09
CA PRO A 225 -9.11 14.01 1.16
C PRO A 225 -8.23 12.76 0.95
N PRO A 226 -8.00 11.94 2.00
CA PRO A 226 -7.21 10.71 1.88
C PRO A 226 -7.73 9.69 0.85
N PHE A 227 -9.03 9.71 0.57
CA PHE A 227 -9.65 9.00 -0.56
C PHE A 227 -10.84 9.78 -1.08
N GLU A 228 -11.20 9.53 -2.34
CA GLU A 228 -12.29 10.18 -3.05
C GLU A 228 -13.26 9.12 -3.60
N VAL A 229 -14.54 9.47 -3.68
CA VAL A 229 -15.58 8.61 -4.28
C VAL A 229 -16.23 9.39 -5.41
N GLU A 230 -16.12 8.85 -6.62
CA GLU A 230 -16.73 9.41 -7.83
C GLU A 230 -17.81 8.47 -8.36
N THR A 231 -18.93 9.03 -8.82
CA THR A 231 -19.96 8.25 -9.53
C THR A 231 -19.61 8.17 -11.00
N LEU A 232 -19.22 6.98 -11.47
CA LEU A 232 -18.84 6.77 -12.87
C LEU A 232 -20.05 6.80 -13.83
N GLU A 233 -21.18 6.23 -13.41
CA GLU A 233 -22.44 6.20 -14.16
C GLU A 233 -23.64 5.93 -13.22
N THR A 234 -24.87 6.17 -13.69
CA THR A 234 -26.11 6.02 -12.89
C THR A 234 -27.22 5.26 -13.60
N SER A 235 -26.95 4.72 -14.79
CA SER A 235 -27.92 4.05 -15.64
C SER A 235 -28.08 2.57 -15.31
N THR A 236 -27.06 1.92 -14.74
CA THR A 236 -27.24 0.55 -14.24
C THR A 236 -28.01 0.54 -12.92
N PRO A 237 -28.91 -0.43 -12.71
CA PRO A 237 -29.68 -0.53 -11.48
C PRO A 237 -28.78 -0.95 -10.31
N LYS A 238 -29.15 -0.51 -9.10
CA LYS A 238 -28.58 -1.06 -7.87
C LYS A 238 -28.88 -2.57 -7.80
N ILE A 239 -27.91 -3.34 -7.32
CA ILE A 239 -28.03 -4.79 -7.19
C ILE A 239 -27.99 -5.15 -5.71
N GLU A 240 -29.02 -5.85 -5.27
CA GLU A 240 -29.11 -6.38 -3.91
C GLU A 240 -28.05 -7.46 -3.68
N PHE A 241 -27.63 -7.62 -2.42
CA PHE A 241 -26.78 -8.74 -2.05
C PHE A 241 -27.49 -10.07 -2.37
N ALA A 242 -26.74 -11.04 -2.89
CA ALA A 242 -27.28 -12.37 -3.12
C ALA A 242 -27.78 -12.97 -1.80
N ALA A 243 -28.95 -13.60 -1.83
CA ALA A 243 -29.52 -14.27 -0.67
C ALA A 243 -28.65 -15.47 -0.25
N THR A 244 -27.86 -15.31 0.80
CA THR A 244 -26.98 -16.35 1.34
C THR A 244 -27.55 -16.86 2.66
N LEU A 245 -28.28 -17.97 2.62
CA LEU A 245 -29.01 -18.52 3.79
C LEU A 245 -28.11 -19.14 4.87
N SER A 246 -26.83 -19.38 4.59
CA SER A 246 -25.91 -20.12 5.49
C SER A 246 -24.62 -19.39 5.86
N SER A 247 -24.28 -18.29 5.19
CA SER A 247 -23.02 -17.58 5.40
C SER A 247 -23.21 -16.36 6.30
N ARG A 248 -22.36 -16.23 7.32
CA ARG A 248 -22.27 -15.04 8.19
C ARG A 248 -21.29 -13.99 7.65
N LYS A 249 -20.72 -14.20 6.46
CA LYS A 249 -19.71 -13.32 5.87
C LYS A 249 -20.38 -12.18 5.10
N ILE A 250 -20.04 -10.94 5.45
CA ILE A 250 -20.74 -9.73 4.96
C ILE A 250 -20.53 -9.47 3.46
N LEU A 251 -19.45 -9.99 2.86
CA LEU A 251 -19.16 -9.86 1.42
C LEU A 251 -19.30 -11.17 0.65
N ASP A 252 -19.94 -12.20 1.22
CA ASP A 252 -20.17 -13.45 0.50
C ASP A 252 -20.90 -13.21 -0.84
N GLY A 253 -20.47 -13.92 -1.89
CA GLY A 253 -20.98 -13.73 -3.25
C GLY A 253 -20.48 -12.48 -4.00
N VAL A 254 -19.75 -11.56 -3.35
CA VAL A 254 -19.09 -10.44 -4.04
C VAL A 254 -17.82 -10.96 -4.72
N LYS A 255 -17.65 -10.64 -6.00
CA LYS A 255 -16.51 -11.05 -6.82
C LYS A 255 -15.58 -9.87 -7.08
N VAL A 256 -14.30 -10.03 -6.76
CA VAL A 256 -13.29 -8.99 -6.88
C VAL A 256 -12.21 -9.43 -7.83
N LEU A 257 -11.88 -8.58 -8.80
CA LEU A 257 -10.73 -8.75 -9.68
C LEU A 257 -9.64 -7.76 -9.29
N GLU A 258 -8.53 -8.28 -8.76
CA GLU A 258 -7.43 -7.48 -8.23
C GLU A 258 -6.26 -7.42 -9.22
N LEU A 259 -5.91 -6.21 -9.66
CA LEU A 259 -4.76 -5.89 -10.52
C LEU A 259 -3.72 -5.11 -9.70
N CYS A 260 -3.15 -5.76 -8.70
CA CYS A 260 -2.22 -5.12 -7.76
C CYS A 260 -0.98 -5.99 -7.50
N ARG A 261 0.10 -5.34 -7.02
CA ARG A 261 1.35 -6.00 -6.60
C ARG A 261 1.83 -5.44 -5.27
N ILE A 262 2.80 -6.11 -4.64
CA ILE A 262 3.46 -5.65 -3.42
C ILE A 262 2.51 -5.70 -2.20
N ILE A 263 2.11 -4.54 -1.64
CA ILE A 263 1.47 -4.49 -0.31
C ILE A 263 0.16 -3.69 -0.32
N ALA A 264 0.16 -2.42 -0.77
CA ALA A 264 -0.99 -1.52 -0.61
C ALA A 264 -2.27 -2.07 -1.27
N GLY A 265 -2.29 -2.18 -2.60
CA GLY A 265 -3.40 -2.80 -3.33
C GLY A 265 -3.74 -4.23 -2.85
N PRO A 266 -2.77 -5.16 -2.70
CA PRO A 266 -3.08 -6.50 -2.20
C PRO A 266 -3.67 -6.53 -0.78
N THR A 267 -3.37 -5.54 0.06
CA THR A 267 -4.02 -5.44 1.39
C THR A 267 -5.52 -5.20 1.27
N ILE A 268 -5.96 -4.42 0.27
CA ILE A 268 -7.39 -4.18 0.01
C ILE A 268 -8.09 -5.51 -0.28
N GLY A 269 -7.59 -6.28 -1.25
CA GLY A 269 -8.22 -7.56 -1.58
C GLY A 269 -8.13 -8.59 -0.45
N LYS A 270 -7.06 -8.56 0.37
CA LYS A 270 -6.94 -9.44 1.54
C LYS A 270 -8.08 -9.18 2.53
N ILE A 271 -8.33 -7.91 2.85
CA ILE A 271 -9.43 -7.49 3.74
C ILE A 271 -10.79 -7.89 3.15
N LEU A 272 -11.02 -7.68 1.85
CA LEU A 272 -12.27 -8.10 1.20
C LEU A 272 -12.48 -9.62 1.25
N ALA A 273 -11.42 -10.41 1.06
CA ALA A 273 -11.47 -11.86 1.19
C ALA A 273 -11.75 -12.32 2.63
N GLU A 274 -11.18 -11.66 3.64
CA GLU A 274 -11.46 -11.93 5.06
C GLU A 274 -12.95 -11.74 5.40
N TYR A 275 -13.59 -10.75 4.78
CA TYR A 275 -15.03 -10.49 4.86
C TYR A 275 -15.89 -11.41 3.97
N GLY A 276 -15.26 -12.30 3.18
CA GLY A 276 -15.90 -13.37 2.41
C GLY A 276 -16.07 -13.12 0.92
N ALA A 277 -15.51 -12.04 0.38
CA ALA A 277 -15.52 -11.84 -1.07
C ALA A 277 -14.66 -12.91 -1.77
N THR A 278 -15.07 -13.33 -2.97
CA THR A 278 -14.23 -14.13 -3.85
C THR A 278 -13.26 -13.21 -4.57
N VAL A 279 -12.00 -13.21 -4.14
CA VAL A 279 -10.96 -12.35 -4.72
C VAL A 279 -10.06 -13.14 -5.64
N ILE A 280 -9.97 -12.72 -6.90
CA ILE A 280 -9.04 -13.26 -7.89
C ILE A 280 -8.00 -12.18 -8.20
N LYS A 281 -6.76 -12.41 -7.77
CA LYS A 281 -5.61 -11.61 -8.14
C LYS A 281 -5.11 -12.03 -9.52
N VAL A 282 -5.07 -11.08 -10.45
CA VAL A 282 -4.52 -11.26 -11.80
C VAL A 282 -3.09 -10.72 -11.81
N THR A 283 -2.15 -11.60 -12.13
CA THR A 283 -0.71 -11.29 -12.26
C THR A 283 -0.19 -11.83 -13.59
N SER A 284 1.04 -11.52 -13.94
CA SER A 284 1.76 -12.18 -15.04
C SER A 284 3.16 -12.49 -14.54
N ASP A 285 3.30 -13.59 -13.79
CA ASP A 285 4.51 -13.90 -13.01
C ASP A 285 5.75 -14.08 -13.88
N ASP A 286 5.58 -14.29 -15.20
CA ASP A 286 6.68 -14.45 -16.15
C ASP A 286 7.19 -13.11 -16.71
N THR A 287 6.43 -12.02 -16.56
CA THR A 287 6.78 -10.72 -17.14
C THR A 287 6.69 -9.55 -16.16
N LEU A 288 5.99 -9.73 -15.04
CA LEU A 288 5.81 -8.73 -14.00
C LEU A 288 6.55 -9.19 -12.75
N PRO A 289 7.65 -8.52 -12.38
CA PRO A 289 8.33 -8.83 -11.13
C PRO A 289 7.44 -8.48 -9.94
N ASP A 290 7.64 -9.21 -8.86
CA ASP A 290 7.06 -8.98 -7.54
C ASP A 290 8.09 -9.41 -6.48
N VAL A 291 7.77 -9.23 -5.20
CA VAL A 291 8.61 -9.69 -4.10
C VAL A 291 8.03 -11.00 -3.54
N PRO A 292 8.73 -12.14 -3.69
CA PRO A 292 8.16 -13.44 -3.35
C PRO A 292 7.60 -13.53 -1.93
N PHE A 293 8.33 -13.05 -0.92
CA PHE A 293 7.92 -13.25 0.47
C PHE A 293 6.67 -12.46 0.88
N PHE A 294 6.33 -11.35 0.21
CA PHE A 294 5.07 -10.64 0.48
C PHE A 294 3.86 -11.49 0.11
N GLN A 295 3.99 -12.39 -0.86
CA GLN A 295 2.87 -13.21 -1.35
C GLN A 295 2.27 -14.12 -0.27
N VAL A 296 3.04 -14.52 0.76
CA VAL A 296 2.53 -15.36 1.86
C VAL A 296 1.42 -14.65 2.63
N ASP A 297 1.60 -13.36 2.91
CA ASP A 297 0.61 -12.54 3.60
C ASP A 297 -0.39 -11.92 2.62
N ALA A 298 0.10 -11.34 1.52
CA ALA A 298 -0.69 -10.57 0.58
C ALA A 298 -1.73 -11.39 -0.20
N ASN A 299 -1.56 -12.72 -0.29
CA ASN A 299 -2.50 -13.60 -0.99
C ASN A 299 -3.41 -14.42 -0.06
N MET A 300 -3.36 -14.19 1.25
CA MET A 300 -4.24 -14.90 2.19
C MET A 300 -5.72 -14.71 1.82
N GLY A 301 -6.46 -15.81 1.74
CA GLY A 301 -7.89 -15.83 1.38
C GLY A 301 -8.19 -15.63 -0.11
N LYS A 302 -7.19 -15.45 -0.97
CA LYS A 302 -7.39 -15.15 -2.40
C LYS A 302 -7.13 -16.36 -3.30
N HIS A 303 -7.66 -16.26 -4.51
CA HIS A 303 -7.21 -17.03 -5.66
C HIS A 303 -6.28 -16.19 -6.53
N THR A 304 -5.38 -16.83 -7.27
CA THR A 304 -4.44 -16.16 -8.17
C THR A 304 -4.52 -16.77 -9.56
N THR A 305 -4.48 -15.94 -10.60
CA THR A 305 -4.34 -16.38 -11.99
C THR A 305 -3.19 -15.64 -12.67
N ASN A 306 -2.52 -16.31 -13.60
CA ASN A 306 -1.42 -15.75 -14.39
C ASN A 306 -1.93 -15.49 -15.81
N LEU A 307 -2.13 -14.20 -16.15
CA LEU A 307 -2.63 -13.72 -17.42
C LEU A 307 -1.82 -12.49 -17.86
N ASN A 308 -1.18 -12.57 -19.01
CA ASN A 308 -0.51 -11.45 -19.64
C ASN A 308 -1.49 -10.65 -20.50
N LEU A 309 -1.94 -9.48 -20.04
CA LEU A 309 -2.91 -8.65 -20.78
C LEU A 309 -2.38 -8.04 -22.10
N LYS A 310 -1.13 -8.33 -22.48
CA LYS A 310 -0.56 -8.04 -23.81
C LYS A 310 -0.73 -9.21 -24.78
N ASP A 311 -0.97 -10.42 -24.29
CA ASP A 311 -1.30 -11.58 -25.11
C ASP A 311 -2.81 -11.58 -25.43
N PRO A 312 -3.21 -11.61 -26.71
CA PRO A 312 -4.63 -11.65 -27.09
C PRO A 312 -5.43 -12.80 -26.48
N ASN A 313 -4.84 -13.98 -26.28
CA ASN A 313 -5.54 -15.13 -25.71
C ASN A 313 -5.81 -14.94 -24.21
N ASP A 314 -4.80 -14.48 -23.46
CA ASP A 314 -4.94 -14.19 -22.03
C ASP A 314 -5.93 -13.04 -21.79
N ARG A 315 -5.98 -12.06 -22.71
CA ARG A 315 -7.02 -11.02 -22.66
C ARG A 315 -8.42 -11.59 -22.76
N LEU A 316 -8.66 -12.59 -23.60
CA LEU A 316 -9.98 -13.22 -23.70
C LEU A 316 -10.37 -13.90 -22.39
N GLU A 317 -9.44 -14.59 -21.72
CA GLU A 317 -9.72 -15.18 -20.40
C GLU A 317 -9.92 -14.12 -19.32
N PHE A 318 -9.10 -13.06 -19.32
CA PHE A 318 -9.28 -11.92 -18.42
C PHE A 318 -10.64 -11.27 -18.60
N GLU A 319 -11.08 -11.04 -19.83
CA GLU A 319 -12.38 -10.43 -20.13
C GLU A 319 -13.55 -11.28 -19.64
N LYS A 320 -13.43 -12.62 -19.63
CA LYS A 320 -14.44 -13.50 -19.01
C LYS A 320 -14.52 -13.28 -17.50
N LEU A 321 -13.37 -13.22 -16.82
CA LEU A 321 -13.31 -12.94 -15.38
C LEU A 321 -13.86 -11.54 -15.06
N LEU A 322 -13.46 -10.54 -15.85
CA LEU A 322 -13.90 -9.16 -15.71
C LEU A 322 -15.43 -9.05 -15.83
N LYS A 323 -16.02 -9.74 -16.82
CA LYS A 323 -17.47 -9.70 -17.06
C LYS A 323 -18.30 -10.22 -15.88
N ASP A 324 -17.70 -11.03 -15.02
CA ASP A 324 -18.32 -11.61 -13.82
C ASP A 324 -17.99 -10.84 -12.53
N ALA A 325 -16.98 -9.96 -12.55
CA ALA A 325 -16.54 -9.22 -11.37
C ALA A 325 -17.53 -8.11 -10.95
N ASP A 326 -17.62 -7.84 -9.66
CA ASP A 326 -18.35 -6.70 -9.08
C ASP A 326 -17.42 -5.52 -8.81
N VAL A 327 -16.23 -5.85 -8.31
CA VAL A 327 -15.20 -4.89 -7.90
C VAL A 327 -13.94 -5.13 -8.73
N VAL A 328 -13.34 -4.06 -9.23
CA VAL A 328 -12.02 -4.07 -9.86
C VAL A 328 -11.09 -3.19 -9.03
N ILE A 329 -9.93 -3.73 -8.63
CA ILE A 329 -8.91 -2.99 -7.88
C ILE A 329 -7.70 -2.79 -8.79
N ASP A 330 -7.24 -1.54 -8.92
CA ASP A 330 -6.08 -1.15 -9.73
C ASP A 330 -5.01 -0.50 -8.85
N GLY A 331 -3.86 -1.18 -8.71
CA GLY A 331 -2.69 -0.66 -7.98
C GLY A 331 -1.56 -0.21 -8.90
N TYR A 332 -1.81 -0.04 -10.20
CA TYR A 332 -0.80 0.44 -11.14
C TYR A 332 -0.78 1.97 -11.20
N ARG A 333 0.31 2.51 -11.78
CA ARG A 333 0.44 3.95 -12.02
C ARG A 333 -0.74 4.46 -12.84
N LYS A 334 -1.13 5.71 -12.58
CA LYS A 334 -2.22 6.40 -13.29
C LYS A 334 -2.17 6.16 -14.81
N GLY A 335 -3.25 5.61 -15.35
CA GLY A 335 -3.44 5.34 -16.78
C GLY A 335 -2.73 4.08 -17.31
N ALA A 336 -2.06 3.28 -16.49
CA ALA A 336 -1.40 2.06 -16.96
C ALA A 336 -2.41 1.00 -17.44
N ILE A 337 -3.43 0.71 -16.64
CA ILE A 337 -4.50 -0.23 -17.01
C ILE A 337 -5.40 0.34 -18.11
N GLU A 338 -5.59 1.66 -18.14
CA GLU A 338 -6.32 2.34 -19.21
C GLU A 338 -5.67 2.15 -20.59
N LYS A 339 -4.33 2.20 -20.67
CA LYS A 339 -3.60 1.88 -21.91
C LYS A 339 -3.76 0.43 -22.37
N LEU A 340 -4.09 -0.49 -21.47
CA LEU A 340 -4.45 -1.87 -21.79
C LEU A 340 -5.92 -2.01 -22.19
N GLY A 341 -6.71 -0.96 -22.03
CA GLY A 341 -8.11 -0.88 -22.40
C GLY A 341 -9.08 -1.14 -21.25
N TYR A 342 -8.65 -1.11 -19.97
CA TYR A 342 -9.53 -1.49 -18.84
C TYR A 342 -9.65 -0.40 -17.76
N GLY A 343 -9.56 0.88 -18.15
CA GLY A 343 -9.75 2.01 -17.24
C GLY A 343 -11.23 2.29 -16.91
N PRO A 344 -11.51 3.29 -16.05
CA PRO A 344 -12.86 3.61 -15.58
C PRO A 344 -13.91 3.77 -16.69
N THR A 345 -13.54 4.44 -17.78
CA THR A 345 -14.43 4.64 -18.94
C THR A 345 -14.83 3.32 -19.60
N LYS A 346 -13.89 2.38 -19.76
CA LYS A 346 -14.22 1.08 -20.37
C LYS A 346 -15.06 0.23 -19.42
N LEU A 347 -14.73 0.22 -18.13
CA LEU A 347 -15.51 -0.51 -17.12
C LEU A 347 -16.95 0.01 -17.06
N THR A 348 -17.12 1.33 -17.12
CA THR A 348 -18.43 1.99 -17.23
C THR A 348 -19.22 1.47 -18.43
N GLN A 349 -18.62 1.50 -19.63
CA GLN A 349 -19.25 0.97 -20.83
C GLN A 349 -19.66 -0.51 -20.67
N LEU A 350 -18.73 -1.35 -20.21
CA LEU A 350 -18.99 -2.77 -20.00
C LEU A 350 -20.10 -3.02 -18.96
N GLY A 351 -20.15 -2.19 -17.91
CA GLY A 351 -21.14 -2.26 -16.85
C GLY A 351 -22.54 -1.98 -17.37
N ILE A 352 -22.68 -0.92 -18.18
CA ILE A 352 -23.92 -0.56 -18.87
C ILE A 352 -24.35 -1.68 -19.83
N GLU A 353 -23.43 -2.19 -20.66
CA GLU A 353 -23.70 -3.27 -21.62
C GLU A 353 -24.20 -4.55 -20.95
N ARG A 354 -23.67 -4.91 -19.78
CA ARG A 354 -24.10 -6.10 -19.02
C ARG A 354 -25.27 -5.83 -18.06
N GLY A 355 -25.73 -4.57 -17.94
CA GLY A 355 -26.79 -4.17 -17.01
C GLY A 355 -26.42 -4.26 -15.53
N LYS A 356 -25.11 -4.19 -15.21
CA LYS A 356 -24.56 -4.31 -13.86
C LYS A 356 -23.29 -3.48 -13.73
N GLY A 357 -23.33 -2.38 -12.98
CA GLY A 357 -22.19 -1.50 -12.77
C GLY A 357 -20.98 -2.19 -12.12
N TYR A 358 -19.84 -1.49 -12.10
CA TYR A 358 -18.63 -1.93 -11.40
C TYR A 358 -18.30 -0.93 -10.29
N ILE A 359 -17.73 -1.43 -9.19
CA ILE A 359 -16.96 -0.60 -8.26
C ILE A 359 -15.50 -0.66 -8.71
N TYR A 360 -14.91 0.49 -9.02
CA TYR A 360 -13.49 0.59 -9.39
C TYR A 360 -12.73 1.32 -8.28
N GLY A 361 -11.81 0.60 -7.63
CA GLY A 361 -10.91 1.17 -6.63
C GLY A 361 -9.51 1.31 -7.19
N ALA A 362 -8.96 2.51 -7.19
CA ALA A 362 -7.60 2.76 -7.64
C ALA A 362 -6.75 3.41 -6.55
N GLU A 363 -5.51 2.98 -6.42
CA GLU A 363 -4.53 3.55 -5.49
C GLU A 363 -3.20 3.80 -6.19
N ASN A 364 -2.49 4.85 -5.77
CA ASN A 364 -1.11 5.07 -6.16
C ASN A 364 -0.38 5.97 -5.12
N CYS A 365 0.94 6.02 -5.21
CA CYS A 365 1.80 6.71 -4.24
C CYS A 365 1.60 8.24 -4.11
N PHE A 366 1.31 8.95 -5.21
CA PHE A 366 1.27 10.42 -5.24
C PHE A 366 -0.16 10.96 -5.46
N GLY A 367 -1.18 10.11 -5.38
CA GLY A 367 -2.55 10.46 -5.69
C GLY A 367 -2.80 10.77 -7.17
N PHE A 368 -4.00 11.25 -7.49
CA PHE A 368 -4.45 11.42 -8.88
C PHE A 368 -4.34 12.86 -9.40
N VAL A 369 -3.86 13.79 -8.57
CA VAL A 369 -3.70 15.22 -8.88
C VAL A 369 -2.29 15.74 -8.63
N GLY A 370 -1.99 16.92 -9.15
CA GLY A 370 -0.68 17.56 -9.00
C GLY A 370 0.41 16.97 -9.91
N GLU A 371 1.57 17.64 -9.94
CA GLU A 371 2.65 17.36 -10.90
C GLU A 371 3.32 15.99 -10.71
N TRP A 372 3.27 15.40 -9.50
CA TRP A 372 3.85 14.09 -9.23
C TRP A 372 2.87 12.92 -9.43
N SER A 373 1.61 13.15 -9.80
CA SER A 373 0.60 12.07 -9.97
C SER A 373 0.96 10.99 -11.01
N GLY A 374 1.88 11.29 -11.92
CA GLY A 374 2.41 10.33 -12.90
C GLY A 374 3.73 9.66 -12.51
N ARG A 375 4.35 10.07 -11.38
CA ARG A 375 5.66 9.58 -10.96
C ARG A 375 5.57 8.15 -10.42
N PRO A 376 6.63 7.35 -10.63
CA PRO A 376 6.80 6.10 -9.89
C PRO A 376 6.98 6.39 -8.40
N GLY A 377 6.37 5.59 -7.53
CA GLY A 377 6.46 5.78 -6.09
C GLY A 377 6.25 4.49 -5.30
N TRP A 378 6.75 4.52 -4.07
CA TRP A 378 6.80 3.44 -3.09
C TRP A 378 6.61 4.05 -1.70
N GLN A 379 6.34 3.25 -0.68
CA GLN A 379 6.17 3.74 0.69
C GLN A 379 7.36 4.62 1.12
N GLN A 380 8.60 4.16 0.94
CA GLN A 380 9.79 4.91 1.36
C GLN A 380 9.93 6.25 0.60
N ILE A 381 9.47 6.29 -0.65
CA ILE A 381 9.42 7.53 -1.44
C ILE A 381 8.39 8.49 -0.84
N ALA A 382 7.19 8.02 -0.49
CA ALA A 382 6.20 8.85 0.19
C ALA A 382 6.71 9.35 1.55
N ASP A 383 7.43 8.51 2.30
CA ASP A 383 8.00 8.86 3.60
C ASP A 383 9.05 9.98 3.50
N CYS A 384 9.92 9.90 2.49
CA CYS A 384 10.90 10.94 2.21
C CYS A 384 10.24 12.21 1.68
N ALA A 385 9.31 12.09 0.72
CA ALA A 385 8.66 13.23 0.10
C ALA A 385 7.83 14.05 1.10
N SER A 386 7.08 13.40 1.97
CA SER A 386 6.17 14.05 2.93
C SER A 386 6.85 14.55 4.21
N GLY A 387 8.10 14.15 4.43
CA GLY A 387 8.89 14.48 5.61
C GLY A 387 8.68 13.61 6.84
N VAL A 388 7.94 12.52 6.69
CA VAL A 388 7.88 11.42 7.65
C VAL A 388 9.28 10.92 8.02
N ALA A 389 10.19 10.79 7.05
CA ALA A 389 11.57 10.36 7.31
C ALA A 389 12.35 11.35 8.20
N TRP A 390 12.14 12.66 8.03
CA TRP A 390 12.75 13.68 8.88
C TRP A 390 12.20 13.65 10.30
N VAL A 391 10.88 13.51 10.46
CA VAL A 391 10.24 13.41 11.78
C VAL A 391 10.76 12.19 12.54
N GLN A 392 10.91 11.05 11.86
CA GLN A 392 11.50 9.85 12.42
C GLN A 392 12.95 10.07 12.87
N GLY A 393 13.82 10.60 12.00
CA GLY A 393 15.22 10.84 12.33
C GLY A 393 15.41 11.77 13.54
N LEU A 394 14.67 12.87 13.58
CA LEU A 394 14.68 13.81 14.72
C LEU A 394 14.22 13.16 16.02
N SER A 395 13.20 12.29 15.97
CA SER A 395 12.74 11.57 17.17
C SER A 395 13.77 10.59 17.73
N MET A 396 14.69 10.12 16.89
CA MET A 396 15.82 9.26 17.27
C MET A 396 17.03 10.08 17.76
N GLY A 397 16.91 11.40 17.90
CA GLY A 397 18.00 12.29 18.29
C GLY A 397 19.02 12.54 17.18
N LYS A 398 18.67 12.24 15.92
CA LYS A 398 19.53 12.46 14.75
C LYS A 398 19.14 13.73 14.03
N ASN A 399 20.12 14.42 13.43
CA ASN A 399 19.88 15.57 12.56
C ASN A 399 19.93 15.17 11.07
N GLU A 400 19.32 14.04 10.73
CA GLU A 400 19.25 13.48 9.39
C GLU A 400 17.92 12.71 9.24
N PRO A 401 17.36 12.59 8.03
CA PRO A 401 16.16 11.80 7.81
C PRO A 401 16.46 10.29 7.92
N MET A 402 15.50 9.55 8.47
CA MET A 402 15.53 8.09 8.61
C MET A 402 14.19 7.52 8.15
N VAL A 403 14.17 6.61 7.18
CA VAL A 403 12.93 5.99 6.74
C VAL A 403 12.35 5.12 7.87
N PRO A 404 11.07 5.27 8.26
CA PRO A 404 10.47 4.43 9.29
C PRO A 404 10.39 2.98 8.83
N LEU A 405 10.68 2.04 9.75
CA LEU A 405 10.50 0.60 9.53
C LEU A 405 11.26 0.03 8.31
N SER A 406 12.21 0.77 7.73
CA SER A 406 13.14 0.25 6.74
C SER A 406 14.14 -0.67 7.44
N GLN A 407 14.27 -1.90 6.91
CA GLN A 407 15.28 -2.88 7.35
C GLN A 407 16.69 -2.43 7.00
#